data_AF-A0A969GJD4-F1
#
_entry.id   AF-A0A969GJD4-F1
#
_cell.length_a   1.000
_cell.length_b   1.000
_cell.length_c   1.000
_cell.angle_alpha   90.00
_cell.angle_beta   90.00
_cell.angle_gamma   90.00
#
_symmetry.space_group_name_H-M   'P 1'
#
loop_
_entity.id
_entity.type
_entity.pdbx_description
1 polymer ?
#
loop_
_entity_poly.entity_id
_entity_poly.type
_entity_poly.pdbx_seq_one_letter_code
_entity_poly.pdbx_strand_id
1 'polypeptide(L)' 'MSDQPNVLLISTDHWPASLLGCAGHPVIQTPTLDELARSGVRFSNAYAECPVCIPARAR' A
#
# COMPACT_ATOMS: atom_id res chain seq x y z
N MET A 1 -25.35 -15.62 -2.18
CA MET A 1 -24.12 -14.88 -1.84
C MET A 1 -24.55 -13.46 -1.51
N SER A 2 -24.06 -12.86 -0.42
CA SER A 2 -24.35 -11.46 -0.12
C SER A 2 -23.74 -10.60 -1.22
N ASP A 3 -24.51 -9.71 -1.83
CA ASP A 3 -24.04 -8.76 -2.87
C ASP A 3 -23.15 -7.65 -2.28
N GLN A 4 -22.96 -7.66 -0.95
CA GLN A 4 -22.07 -6.73 -0.26
C GLN A 4 -20.64 -7.28 -0.25
N PRO A 5 -19.67 -6.57 -0.86
CA PRO A 5 -18.28 -6.97 -0.82
C PRO A 5 -17.71 -6.84 0.60
N ASN A 6 -16.80 -7.73 0.96
CA ASN A 6 -15.97 -7.57 2.15
C ASN A 6 -14.81 -6.61 1.84
N VAL A 7 -14.46 -5.75 2.80
CA VAL A 7 -13.36 -4.79 2.65
C VAL A 7 -12.26 -5.11 3.65
N LEU A 8 -11.03 -5.31 3.15
CA LEU A 8 -9.82 -5.49 3.96
C LEU A 8 -8.89 -4.30 3.77
N LEU A 9 -8.68 -3.52 4.83
CA LEU A 9 -7.72 -2.42 4.86
C LEU A 9 -6.42 -2.87 5.52
N ILE A 10 -5.33 -2.86 4.76
CA ILE A 10 -3.97 -3.16 5.25
C ILE A 10 -3.18 -1.86 5.30
N SER A 11 -2.63 -1.52 6.45
CA SER A 11 -1.75 -0.36 6.63
C SER A 11 -0.45 -0.78 7.30
N THR A 12 0.66 -0.30 6.78
CA THR A 12 2.00 -0.55 7.30
C THR A 12 2.50 0.68 8.05
N ASP A 13 3.41 0.51 9.00
CA ASP A 13 4.08 1.63 9.65
C ASP A 13 5.45 1.88 9.04
N HIS A 14 5.79 3.16 8.86
CA HIS A 14 7.08 3.63 8.33
C HIS A 14 7.52 3.09 6.96
N TRP A 15 6.62 2.54 6.13
CA TRP A 15 7.00 1.97 4.83
C TRP A 15 7.21 3.07 3.76
N PRO A 16 8.43 3.25 3.22
CA PRO A 16 8.69 4.18 2.12
C PRO A 16 8.21 3.60 0.78
N ALA A 17 7.50 4.40 -0.02
CA ALA A 17 6.91 3.95 -1.28
C ALA A 17 7.90 3.32 -2.28
N SER A 18 9.19 3.67 -2.19
CA SER A 18 10.26 3.11 -3.03
C SER A 18 10.71 1.71 -2.62
N LEU A 19 10.36 1.21 -1.44
CA LEU A 19 10.75 -0.13 -0.97
C LEU A 19 9.76 -1.21 -1.40
N LEU A 20 9.34 -1.18 -2.67
CA LEU A 20 8.47 -2.18 -3.29
C LEU A 20 9.11 -2.68 -4.59
N GLY A 21 9.01 -3.98 -4.85
CA GLY A 21 9.42 -4.57 -6.12
C GLY A 21 8.66 -3.94 -7.30
N CYS A 22 7.34 -3.78 -7.18
CA CYS A 22 6.51 -3.10 -8.18
C CYS A 22 6.75 -1.58 -8.30
N ALA A 23 7.53 -0.98 -7.39
CA ALA A 23 8.04 0.39 -7.52
C ALA A 23 9.43 0.45 -8.18
N GLY A 24 9.98 -0.69 -8.60
CA GLY A 24 11.28 -0.78 -9.29
C GLY A 24 12.48 -0.92 -8.35
N HIS A 25 12.28 -1.30 -7.08
CA HIS A 25 13.39 -1.51 -6.17
C HIS A 25 14.31 -2.66 -6.65
N PRO A 26 15.64 -2.48 -6.71
CA PRO A 26 16.54 -3.43 -7.38
C PRO A 26 16.79 -4.75 -6.62
N VAL A 27 16.57 -4.78 -5.30
CA VAL A 27 16.90 -5.92 -4.42
C VAL A 27 15.70 -6.47 -3.63
N ILE A 28 14.94 -5.60 -2.97
CA ILE A 28 13.75 -5.98 -2.18
C ILE A 28 12.73 -6.70 -3.06
N GLN A 29 12.30 -7.87 -2.57
CA GLN A 29 11.29 -8.71 -3.19
C GLN A 29 9.99 -8.61 -2.38
N THR A 30 8.90 -8.23 -3.03
CA THR A 30 7.57 -8.12 -2.41
C THR A 30 6.52 -8.86 -3.23
N PRO A 31 6.73 -10.17 -3.53
CA PRO A 31 5.96 -10.88 -4.55
C PRO A 31 4.44 -10.84 -4.33
N THR A 32 3.97 -10.92 -3.08
CA THR A 32 2.54 -10.84 -2.75
C THR A 32 1.96 -9.44 -3.01
N LEU A 33 2.71 -8.38 -2.68
CA LEU A 33 2.27 -7.01 -2.94
C LEU A 33 2.39 -6.63 -4.42
N ASP A 34 3.39 -7.18 -5.11
CA ASP A 34 3.59 -6.99 -6.54
C ASP A 34 2.44 -7.64 -7.33
N GLU A 35 2.00 -8.82 -6.90
CA GLU A 35 0.81 -9.49 -7.45
C GLU A 35 -0.48 -8.72 -7.15
N LEU A 36 -0.62 -8.16 -5.95
CA LEU A 36 -1.75 -7.28 -5.61
C LEU A 36 -1.78 -6.03 -6.50
N ALA A 37 -0.61 -5.42 -6.74
CA ALA A 37 -0.50 -4.27 -7.64
C ALA A 37 -0.81 -4.63 -9.10
N ARG A 38 -0.46 -5.84 -9.56
CA ARG A 38 -0.71 -6.35 -10.92
C ARG A 38 -2.18 -6.70 -11.16
N SER A 39 -2.87 -7.22 -10.15
CA SER A 39 -4.28 -7.62 -10.23
C SER A 39 -5.26 -6.49 -9.90
N GLY A 40 -4.75 -5.34 -9.44
CA GLY A 40 -5.54 -4.19 -9.05
C GLY A 40 -5.03 -2.88 -9.63
N VAL A 41 -5.14 -1.81 -8.84
CA VAL A 41 -4.70 -0.46 -9.21
C VAL A 41 -3.67 0.03 -8.22
N ARG A 42 -2.50 0.45 -8.72
CA ARG A 42 -1.44 1.08 -7.91
C ARG A 42 -1.41 2.58 -8.15
N PHE A 43 -1.62 3.35 -7.11
CA PHE A 43 -1.42 4.80 -7.12
C PHE A 43 0.07 5.11 -6.91
N SER A 44 0.77 5.57 -7.94
CA SER A 44 2.19 5.94 -7.84
C SER A 44 2.45 7.23 -7.06
N ASN A 45 1.42 8.09 -6.96
CA ASN A 45 1.44 9.38 -6.30
C ASN A 45 0.42 9.41 -5.14
N ALA A 46 0.62 8.56 -4.14
CA ALA A 46 -0.20 8.51 -2.93
C ALA A 46 0.59 9.11 -1.75
N TYR A 47 0.10 10.24 -1.22
CA TYR A 47 0.77 10.98 -0.15
C TYR A 47 -0.02 10.87 1.16
N ALA A 48 0.69 10.63 2.26
CA ALA A 48 0.13 10.87 3.59
C ALA A 48 -0.08 12.38 3.77
N GLU A 49 -1.11 12.75 4.53
CA GLU A 49 -1.40 14.14 4.88
C GLU A 49 -0.33 14.75 5.80
N CYS A 50 0.35 13.91 6.60
CA CYS A 50 1.45 14.34 7.44
C CYS A 50 2.44 13.20 7.73
N PRO A 51 3.71 13.52 8.07
CA PRO A 51 4.75 12.51 8.30
C PRO A 51 4.79 11.99 9.75
N VAL A 52 3.68 12.02 10.49
CA VAL A 52 3.63 11.63 11.92
C VAL A 52 2.51 10.63 12.17
N CYS A 53 2.83 9.52 12.86
CA CYS A 53 1.97 8.33 12.94
C CYS A 53 0.54 8.59 13.45
N ILE A 54 0.40 9.28 14.59
CA ILE A 54 -0.92 9.53 15.21
C ILE A 54 -1.80 10.43 14.33
N PRO A 55 -1.36 11.66 13.96
CA PRO A 55 -2.18 12.53 13.12
C PRO A 55 -2.42 11.98 11.71
N ALA A 56 -1.57 11.07 11.21
CA ALA A 56 -1.73 10.38 9.93
C ALA A 56 -2.85 9.32 9.91
N ARG A 57 -3.31 8.88 11.10
CA ARG A 57 -4.26 7.76 11.26
C ARG A 57 -5.54 8.14 11.97
N ALA A 58 -5.53 9.25 12.71
CA ALA A 58 -6.66 9.70 13.52
C ALA A 58 -7.68 10.56 12.75
N ARG A 59 -7.42 10.85 11.46
CA ARG A 59 -8.29 11.68 10.63
C ARG A 59 -9.30 10.86 9.83
#